data_AF-A0A7C1W436-F1
#
_entry.id   AF-A0A7C1W436-F1
#
_cell.length_a   1.000
_cell.length_b   1.000
_cell.length_c   1.000
_cell.angle_alpha   90.00
_cell.angle_beta   90.00
_cell.angle_gamma   90.00
#
_symmetry.space_group_name_H-M   'P 1'
#
loop_
_entity.id
_entity.type
_entity.pdbx_description
1 polymer ?
#
loop_
_entity_poly.entity_id
_entity_poly.type
_entity_poly.pdbx_seq_one_letter_code
_entity_poly.pdbx_strand_id
1 'polypeptide(L)' 'MLYAIISEDKPDSLSNRLSVRPKHLARLTQLKDQGRLVLAGPHP' A
#
# COMPACT_ATOMS: atom_id res chain seq x y z
N MET A 1 -4.38 -18.31 -5.64
CA MET A 1 -5.49 -17.82 -4.80
C MET A 1 -5.34 -16.32 -4.61
N LEU A 2 -6.44 -15.56 -4.62
CA LEU A 2 -6.41 -14.11 -4.38
C LEU A 2 -6.60 -13.80 -2.90
N TYR A 3 -6.05 -12.67 -2.45
CA TYR A 3 -6.17 -12.18 -1.09
C TYR A 3 -6.54 -10.69 -1.11
N ALA A 4 -7.40 -10.27 -0.19
CA ALA A 4 -7.67 -8.88 0.10
C ALA A 4 -6.90 -8.46 1.36
N ILE A 5 -6.18 -7.35 1.29
CA ILE A 5 -5.50 -6.74 2.43
C ILE A 5 -6.11 -5.36 2.62
N ILE A 6 -6.84 -5.19 3.72
CA ILE A 6 -7.49 -3.93 4.10
C ILE A 6 -6.78 -3.41 5.35
N SER A 7 -6.53 -2.11 5.40
CA SER A 7 -5.77 -1.47 6.48
C SER A 7 -6.38 -0.11 6.78
N GLU A 8 -6.31 0.29 8.05
CA GLU A 8 -6.77 1.58 8.55
C GLU A 8 -5.59 2.33 9.16
N ASP A 9 -5.49 3.62 8.86
CA ASP A 9 -4.47 4.49 9.45
C ASP A 9 -4.80 4.72 10.93
N LYS A 10 -3.78 4.75 11.80
CA LYS A 10 -3.99 5.18 13.20
C LYS A 10 -4.39 6.66 13.24
N PRO A 11 -5.10 7.12 14.28
CA PRO A 11 -5.35 8.55 14.49
C PRO A 11 -4.05 9.37 14.39
N ASP A 12 -4.15 10.55 13.76
CA ASP A 12 -3.07 11.53 13.59
C ASP A 12 -1.77 11.01 12.94
N SER A 13 -1.84 9.94 12.14
CA SER A 13 -0.66 9.29 11.56
C SER A 13 -0.32 9.70 10.12
N LEU A 14 -0.96 10.74 9.57
CA LEU A 14 -0.75 11.19 8.19
C LEU A 14 0.71 11.48 7.87
N SER A 15 1.43 12.15 8.78
CA SER A 15 2.86 12.46 8.61
C SER A 15 3.71 11.20 8.47
N ASN A 16 3.43 10.17 9.28
CA ASN A 16 4.10 8.88 9.21
C ASN A 16 3.80 8.18 7.88
N ARG A 17 2.54 8.21 7.43
CA ARG A 17 2.16 7.62 6.14
C ARG A 17 2.86 8.32 4.96
N LEU A 18 2.98 9.64 5.00
CA LEU A 18 3.69 10.40 3.96
C LEU A 18 5.18 10.08 3.94
N SER A 19 5.83 9.97 5.11
CA SER A 19 7.27 9.69 5.19
C SER A 19 7.64 8.30 4.68
N VAL A 20 6.79 7.29 4.89
CA VAL A 20 7.03 5.92 4.40
C VAL A 20 6.48 5.64 3.00
N ARG A 21 5.71 6.58 2.41
CA ARG A 21 5.04 6.40 1.12
C ARG A 21 5.97 5.93 0.00
N PRO A 22 7.20 6.47 -0.18
CA PRO A 22 8.09 6.00 -1.24
C PRO A 22 8.45 4.52 -1.12
N LYS A 23 8.76 4.05 0.10
CA LYS A 23 9.06 2.63 0.37
C LYS A 23 7.85 1.73 0.15
N HIS A 24 6.66 2.20 0.57
CA HIS A 24 5.41 1.47 0.35
C HIS A 24 5.13 1.28 -1.14
N LEU A 25 5.28 2.35 -1.94
CA LEU A 25 5.09 2.30 -3.40
C LEU A 25 6.10 1.38 -4.08
N ALA A 26 7.37 1.39 -3.66
CA ALA A 26 8.39 0.49 -4.21
C ALA A 26 8.00 -0.99 -4.09
N ARG A 27 7.43 -1.38 -2.94
CA ARG A 27 6.91 -2.74 -2.73
C ARG A 27 5.73 -3.05 -3.67
N LEU A 28 4.81 -2.09 -3.86
CA LEU A 28 3.68 -2.29 -4.77
C LEU A 28 4.14 -2.43 -6.22
N THR A 29 5.11 -1.62 -6.66
CA THR A 29 5.73 -1.76 -7.99
C THR A 29 6.35 -3.13 -8.15
N GLN A 30 7.13 -3.62 -7.18
CA GLN A 30 7.70 -4.96 -7.23
C GLN A 30 6.62 -6.06 -7.34
N LEU A 31 5.51 -5.95 -6.59
CA LEU A 31 4.41 -6.90 -6.68
C LEU A 31 3.69 -6.83 -8.04
N LYS A 32 3.56 -5.63 -8.61
CA LYS A 32 3.03 -5.43 -9.95
C LYS A 32 3.91 -6.09 -11.01
N ASP A 33 5.22 -5.87 -10.94
CA ASP A 33 6.20 -6.44 -11.89
C ASP A 33 6.23 -7.98 -11.82
N GLN A 34 5.97 -8.54 -10.63
CA GLN A 34 5.82 -9.99 -10.43
C GLN A 34 4.47 -10.55 -10.94
N GLY A 35 3.54 -9.72 -11.42
CA GLY A 35 2.19 -10.14 -11.79
C GLY A 35 1.32 -10.56 -10.60
N ARG A 36 1.67 -10.13 -9.38
CA ARG A 36 1.02 -10.53 -8.13
C ARG A 36 0.09 -9.46 -7.54
N LEU A 37 0.04 -8.27 -8.16
CA LEU A 37 -0.83 -7.18 -7.74
C LEU A 37 -2.01 -7.02 -8.71
N VAL A 38 -3.23 -7.25 -8.21
CA VAL A 38 -4.46 -6.99 -8.97
C VAL A 38 -4.85 -5.52 -8.89
N LEU A 39 -4.92 -4.97 -7.67
CA LEU A 39 -5.27 -3.58 -7.40
C LEU A 39 -4.67 -3.16 -6.05
N ALA A 40 -4.26 -1.89 -5.92
CA ALA A 40 -3.97 -1.25 -4.64
C ALA A 40 -4.23 0.26 -4.72
N GLY A 41 -4.72 0.82 -3.61
CA GLY A 41 -4.99 2.24 -3.49
C GLY A 41 -5.38 2.61 -2.05
N PRO A 42 -5.37 3.90 -1.70
CA PRO A 42 -5.86 4.37 -0.42
C PRO A 42 -7.40 4.34 -0.37
N HIS A 43 -7.96 4.22 0.83
CA HIS A 43 -9.38 4.48 1.08
C HIS A 43 -9.54 5.97 1.39
N PRO A 44 -10.22 6.75 0.54
CA PRO A 44 -10.53 8.16 0.81
C PRO A 44 -11.60 8.32 1.89
#